data_AF-A0AAV6UQD4-F1
#
_entry.id   AF-A0AAV6UQD4-F1
#
_cell.length_a   1.000
_cell.length_b   1.000
_cell.length_c   1.000
_cell.angle_alpha   90.00
_cell.angle_beta   90.00
_cell.angle_gamma   90.00
#
_symmetry.space_group_name_H-M   'P 1'
#
loop_
_entity.id
_entity.type
_entity.pdbx_description
1 polymer ?
#
loop_
_entity_poly.entity_id
_entity_poly.type
_entity_poly.pdbx_seq_one_letter_code
_entity_poly.pdbx_strand_id
1 'polypeptide(L)'
;MVRMLIERGHVISKPHAPDCLCSSCKTFLRDSGSSMSQIRLNAYKAVANPTYIWQVTDDPILYCFEIDREIETCSDMDKEFKVEYEQLGTEVRDFTVQLLS
;
A
#
# COMPACT_ATOMS: atom_id res chain seq x y z
N MET A 1 3.59 19.30 -2.34
CA MET A 1 2.13 19.09 -2.23
C MET A 1 1.78 18.02 -1.20
N VAL A 2 2.39 16.82 -1.23
CA VAL A 2 2.16 15.74 -0.23
C VAL A 2 2.28 16.25 1.23
N ARG A 3 3.37 16.96 1.56
CA ARG A 3 3.61 17.52 2.90
C ARG A 3 2.48 18.43 3.40
N MET A 4 1.98 19.32 2.54
CA MET A 4 0.92 20.27 2.92
C MET A 4 -0.42 19.56 3.23
N LEU A 5 -0.68 18.41 2.59
CA LEU A 5 -1.88 17.61 2.84
C LEU A 5 -1.75 16.86 4.16
N ILE A 6 -0.58 16.26 4.42
CA ILE A 6 -0.29 15.57 5.69
C ILE A 6 -0.33 16.54 6.87
N GLU A 7 0.27 17.72 6.75
CA GLU A 7 0.23 18.77 7.79
C GLU A 7 -1.20 19.27 8.08
N ARG A 8 -2.13 19.08 7.13
CA ARG A 8 -3.57 19.37 7.31
C ARG A 8 -4.38 18.18 7.85
N GLY A 9 -3.72 17.07 8.17
CA GLY A 9 -4.35 15.86 8.72
C GLY A 9 -4.90 14.90 7.66
N HIS A 10 -4.61 15.10 6.37
CA HIS A 10 -4.96 14.13 5.34
C HIS A 10 -3.94 13.00 5.32
N VAL A 11 -4.39 11.79 5.63
CA VAL A 11 -3.58 10.56 5.60
C VAL A 11 -4.22 9.54 4.68
N ILE A 12 -3.38 8.74 4.02
CA ILE A 12 -3.82 7.62 3.22
C ILE A 12 -3.95 6.43 4.17
N SER A 13 -5.17 5.91 4.32
CA SER A 13 -5.41 4.70 5.10
C SER A 13 -4.79 3.50 4.39
N LYS A 14 -4.04 2.68 5.13
CA LYS A 14 -3.54 1.40 4.61
C LYS A 14 -4.73 0.56 4.10
N PRO A 15 -4.68 0.05 2.86
CA PRO A 15 -5.73 -0.83 2.37
C PRO A 15 -5.77 -2.12 3.21
N HIS A 16 -6.97 -2.69 3.36
CA HIS A 16 -7.12 -3.97 4.04
C HIS A 16 -6.55 -5.10 3.17
N ALA A 17 -6.24 -6.25 3.77
CA ALA A 17 -5.85 -7.45 3.04
C ALA A 17 -7.00 -8.02 2.18
N PRO A 18 -6.72 -8.79 1.12
CA PRO A 18 -7.74 -9.35 0.22
C PRO A 18 -8.75 -10.28 0.91
N ASP A 19 -8.35 -10.95 1.99
CA ASP A 19 -9.18 -11.84 2.82
C ASP A 19 -9.96 -11.13 3.93
N CYS A 20 -9.89 -9.80 4.03
CA CYS A 20 -10.53 -9.08 5.13
C CYS A 20 -12.06 -9.21 5.14
N LEU A 21 -12.62 -9.65 6.27
CA LEU A 21 -14.05 -9.92 6.46
C LEU A 21 -14.78 -8.84 7.28
N CYS A 22 -14.22 -7.64 7.42
CA CYS A 22 -14.88 -6.56 8.15
C CYS A 22 -16.17 -6.09 7.44
N SER A 23 -17.05 -5.42 8.18
CA SER A 23 -18.33 -4.94 7.65
C SER A 23 -18.16 -3.97 6.48
N SER A 24 -17.16 -3.07 6.54
CA SER A 24 -16.87 -2.14 5.44
C SER A 24 -16.42 -2.85 4.16
N CYS A 25 -15.49 -3.81 4.26
CA CYS A 25 -15.04 -4.60 3.11
C CYS A 25 -16.15 -5.47 2.54
N LYS A 26 -17.01 -6.07 3.40
CA LYS A 26 -18.17 -6.85 2.94
C LYS A 26 -19.18 -6.00 2.18
N THR A 27 -19.48 -4.80 2.68
CA THR A 27 -20.37 -3.86 1.98
C THR A 27 -19.76 -3.41 0.66
N PHE A 28 -18.48 -3.04 0.65
CA PHE A 28 -17.78 -2.64 -0.58
C PHE A 28 -17.73 -3.77 -1.60
N LEU A 29 -17.41 -5.00 -1.19
CA LEU A 29 -17.35 -6.16 -2.09
C LEU A 29 -18.72 -6.47 -2.75
N ARG A 30 -19.81 -6.28 -2.00
CA ARG A 30 -21.17 -6.43 -2.53
C ARG A 30 -21.49 -5.39 -3.60
N ASP A 31 -20.95 -4.18 -3.48
CA ASP A 31 -21.22 -3.05 -4.37
C ASP A 31 -20.20 -2.92 -5.52
N SER A 32 -19.03 -3.56 -5.41
CA SER A 32 -17.92 -3.40 -6.37
C SER A 32 -17.25 -4.74 -6.70
N GLY A 33 -17.74 -5.39 -7.77
CA GLY A 33 -17.29 -6.73 -8.19
C GLY A 33 -15.97 -6.78 -8.98
N SER A 34 -15.46 -5.67 -9.51
CA SER A 34 -14.17 -5.61 -10.24
C SER A 34 -13.27 -4.43 -9.83
N SER A 35 -13.82 -3.39 -9.20
CA SER A 35 -13.06 -2.20 -8.84
C SER A 35 -12.18 -2.39 -7.59
N MET A 36 -12.46 -3.39 -6.75
CA MET A 36 -11.79 -3.55 -5.45
C MET A 36 -10.30 -3.83 -5.56
N SER A 37 -9.90 -4.77 -6.42
CA SER A 37 -8.48 -5.09 -6.65
C SER A 37 -7.70 -3.88 -7.16
N GLN A 38 -8.28 -3.13 -8.10
CA GLN A 38 -7.66 -1.94 -8.65
C GLN A 38 -7.58 -0.78 -7.65
N ILE A 39 -8.63 -0.56 -6.84
CA ILE A 39 -8.61 0.42 -5.74
C ILE A 39 -7.52 0.06 -4.72
N ARG A 40 -7.42 -1.22 -4.35
CA ARG A 40 -6.42 -1.73 -3.41
C ARG A 40 -5.00 -1.51 -3.94
N LEU A 41 -4.75 -1.86 -5.20
CA LEU A 41 -3.47 -1.63 -5.85
C LEU A 41 -3.11 -0.14 -5.85
N ASN A 42 -4.05 0.72 -6.22
CA ASN A 42 -3.82 2.16 -6.23
C ASN A 42 -3.54 2.74 -4.83
N ALA A 43 -4.20 2.21 -3.79
CA ALA A 43 -3.92 2.57 -2.42
C ALA A 43 -2.50 2.13 -2.00
N TYR A 44 -2.10 0.90 -2.33
CA TYR A 44 -0.73 0.43 -2.07
C TYR A 44 0.31 1.27 -2.81
N LYS A 45 0.08 1.62 -4.09
CA LYS A 45 0.97 2.53 -4.85
C LYS A 45 1.14 3.89 -4.16
N ALA A 46 0.07 4.43 -3.59
CA ALA A 46 0.13 5.72 -2.91
C ALA A 46 0.85 5.63 -1.55
N VAL A 47 0.63 4.53 -0.81
CA VAL A 47 1.23 4.28 0.51
C VAL A 47 2.71 3.89 0.40
N ALA A 48 3.10 3.19 -0.66
CA ALA A 48 4.48 2.80 -0.96
C ALA A 48 5.32 3.95 -1.56
N ASN A 49 4.73 5.12 -1.80
CA ASN A 49 5.45 6.26 -2.37
C ASN A 49 6.57 6.73 -1.42
N PRO A 50 7.84 6.79 -1.84
CA PRO A 50 8.97 7.19 -0.99
C PRO A 50 8.78 8.54 -0.28
N THR A 51 8.17 9.52 -0.96
CA THR A 51 7.90 10.85 -0.39
C THR A 51 6.82 10.78 0.69
N TYR A 52 5.86 9.87 0.56
CA TYR A 52 4.82 9.65 1.56
C TYR A 52 5.39 8.92 2.78
N ILE A 53 6.15 7.83 2.56
CA ILE A 53 6.81 7.05 3.62
C ILE A 53 7.66 7.99 4.49
N TRP A 54 8.51 8.80 3.87
CA TRP A 54 9.38 9.74 4.58
C TRP A 54 8.65 10.75 5.47
N GLN A 55 7.38 11.03 5.18
CA GLN A 55 6.60 12.07 5.87
C GLN A 55 5.60 11.52 6.89
N VAL A 56 5.25 10.23 6.81
CA VAL A 56 4.15 9.64 7.59
C VAL A 56 4.62 8.80 8.78
N THR A 57 5.88 8.37 8.79
CA THR A 57 6.42 7.50 9.83
C THR A 57 7.72 8.07 10.39
N ASP A 58 7.95 7.83 11.69
CA ASP A 58 9.21 8.13 12.37
C ASP A 58 10.28 7.06 12.08
N ASP A 59 9.88 5.85 11.67
CA ASP A 59 10.75 4.76 11.25
C ASP A 59 10.41 4.31 9.82
N PRO A 60 11.02 4.92 8.79
CA PRO A 60 10.83 4.56 7.39
C PRO A 60 11.27 3.14 7.04
N ILE A 61 12.31 2.63 7.71
CA ILE A 61 12.87 1.31 7.40
C ILE A 61 11.90 0.22 7.84
N LEU A 62 11.41 0.28 9.08
CA LEU A 62 10.41 -0.65 9.58
C LEU A 62 9.14 -0.59 8.72
N TYR A 63 8.70 0.62 8.36
CA TYR A 63 7.50 0.81 7.53
C TYR A 63 7.64 0.17 6.15
N CYS A 64 8.80 0.30 5.51
CA CYS A 64 9.08 -0.37 4.25
C CYS A 64 9.01 -1.90 4.36
N PHE A 65 9.58 -2.49 5.42
CA PHE A 65 9.50 -3.94 5.64
C PHE A 65 8.07 -4.44 5.86
N GLU A 66 7.25 -3.69 6.62
CA GLU A 66 5.85 -4.03 6.82
C GLU A 66 5.08 -4.01 5.49
N ILE A 67 5.25 -2.94 4.70
CA ILE A 67 4.59 -2.80 3.40
C ILE A 67 5.03 -3.87 2.42
N ASP A 68 6.32 -4.17 2.33
CA ASP A 68 6.84 -5.19 1.41
C ASP A 68 6.17 -6.55 1.66
N ARG A 69 6.01 -6.93 2.94
CA ARG A 69 5.33 -8.16 3.35
C ARG A 69 3.83 -8.15 3.03
N GLU A 70 3.17 -7.02 3.24
CA GLU A 70 1.75 -6.85 2.89
C GLU A 70 1.54 -6.96 1.37
N ILE A 71 2.42 -6.34 0.57
CA ILE A 71 2.41 -6.39 -0.89
C ILE A 71 2.65 -7.81 -1.40
N GLU A 72 3.62 -8.53 -0.84
CA GLU A 72 3.91 -9.92 -1.19
C GLU A 72 2.68 -10.82 -0.96
N THR A 73 2.02 -10.66 0.19
CA THR A 73 0.76 -11.37 0.49
C THR A 73 -0.34 -11.03 -0.52
N CYS A 74 -0.46 -9.75 -0.89
CA CYS A 74 -1.45 -9.32 -1.89
C CYS A 74 -1.13 -9.88 -3.29
N SER A 75 0.14 -9.95 -3.67
CA SER A 75 0.61 -10.52 -4.94
C SER A 75 0.22 -12.00 -5.09
N ASP A 76 0.32 -12.76 -4.01
CA ASP A 76 -0.04 -14.18 -4.01
C ASP A 76 -1.56 -14.42 -4.10
N MET A 77 -2.35 -13.53 -3.50
CA MET A 77 -3.80 -13.63 -3.47
C MET A 77 -4.46 -13.07 -4.73
N ASP A 78 -3.97 -11.92 -5.22
CA ASP A 78 -4.56 -11.17 -6.34
C ASP A 78 -3.79 -11.41 -7.64
N LYS A 79 -4.07 -12.58 -8.25
CA LYS A 79 -3.39 -13.04 -9.46
C LYS A 79 -3.56 -12.09 -10.66
N GLU A 80 -4.60 -11.25 -10.66
CA GLU A 80 -4.86 -10.29 -11.74
C GLU A 80 -3.79 -9.19 -11.80
N PHE A 81 -3.33 -8.72 -10.63
CA PHE A 81 -2.38 -7.61 -10.51
C PHE A 81 -1.02 -8.04 -9.94
N LYS A 82 -0.70 -9.33 -10.05
CA LYS A 82 0.50 -9.93 -9.48
C LYS A 82 1.77 -9.18 -9.90
N VAL A 83 1.89 -8.89 -11.20
CA VAL A 83 3.07 -8.22 -11.78
C VAL A 83 3.23 -6.82 -11.20
N GLU A 84 2.14 -6.08 -11.04
CA GLU A 84 2.14 -4.74 -10.47
C GLU A 84 2.51 -4.74 -8.98
N TYR A 85 2.07 -5.73 -8.21
CA TYR A 85 2.49 -5.88 -6.82
C TYR A 85 3.98 -6.24 -6.72
N GLU A 86 4.51 -7.14 -7.56
CA GLU A 86 5.94 -7.49 -7.57
C GLU A 86 6.83 -6.29 -7.95
N GLN A 87 6.41 -5.49 -8.92
CA GLN A 87 7.09 -4.24 -9.27
C GLN A 87 7.08 -3.27 -8.08
N LEU A 88 5.93 -3.07 -7.44
CA LEU A 88 5.82 -2.17 -6.30
C LEU A 88 6.67 -2.62 -5.11
N GLY A 89 6.74 -3.93 -4.83
CA GLY A 89 7.61 -4.48 -3.78
C GLY A 89 9.09 -4.23 -4.10
N THR A 90 9.49 -4.36 -5.37
CA THR A 90 10.85 -4.03 -5.81
C THR A 90 11.19 -2.55 -5.56
N GLU A 91 10.28 -1.63 -5.90
CA GLU A 91 10.47 -0.20 -5.64
C GLU A 91 10.64 0.12 -4.14
N VAL A 92 9.85 -0.53 -3.27
CA VAL A 92 9.94 -0.37 -1.82
C VAL A 92 11.28 -0.91 -1.30
N ARG A 93 11.74 -2.05 -1.80
CA ARG A 93 13.04 -2.63 -1.44
C ARG A 93 14.20 -1.75 -1.89
N ASP A 94 14.16 -1.24 -3.11
CA ASP A 94 15.18 -0.32 -3.63
C ASP A 94 15.25 0.97 -2.80
N PHE A 95 14.10 1.51 -2.41
CA PHE A 95 14.04 2.65 -1.49
C PHE A 95 14.62 2.30 -0.10
N THR A 96 14.32 1.11 0.42
CA THR A 96 14.87 0.64 1.71
C THR A 96 16.39 0.55 1.65
N VAL A 97 16.95 0.03 0.55
CA VAL A 97 18.40 -0.02 0.34
C VAL A 97 19.01 1.38 0.30
N GLN A 98 18.34 2.34 -0.36
CA GLN A 98 18.78 3.75 -0.38
C GLN A 98 18.75 4.42 1.00
N LEU A 99 17.87 3.98 1.91
CA LEU A 99 17.85 4.48 3.29
C LEU A 99 18.99 3.91 4.15
N LEU A 100 19.52 2.74 3.79
CA LEU A 100 20.60 2.06 4.50
C LEU A 100 22.01 2.43 3.98
N SER A 101 22.10 3.06 2.80
CA SER A 101 23.34 3.52 2.19
C SER A 101 23.77 4.90 2.67
#